data_AF-A0A9Q9Y560-F1
#
_entry.id   AF-A0A9Q9Y560-F1
#
_cell.length_a   1.000
_cell.length_b   1.000
_cell.length_c   1.000
_cell.angle_alpha   90.00
_cell.angle_beta   90.00
_cell.angle_gamma   90.00
#
_symmetry.space_group_name_H-M   'P 1'
#
loop_
_entity.id
_entity.type
_entity.pdbx_description
1 polymer ?
#
loop_
_entity_poly.entity_id
_entity_poly.type
_entity_poly.pdbx_seq_one_letter_code
_entity_poly.pdbx_strand_id
1 'polypeptide(L)'
;MTQWIWGRNYNFLHKMKNETVPAALLKSETRDYIDAGLLLNSPYFSVLREERDIDLIISLDFSEGDPFMTVNKTQKLCEELNIPFPEVILREKAKNPKDFYVFKGKNAATVIHMSLFNVVNCGGKFRLSNSIKLKHCRKKITDLMDIAGKNISNNREKLLEQIQAVIDQKRHK
;
A
#
# COMPACT_ATOMS: atom_id res chain seq x y z
N MET A 1 22.43 -18.95 22.49
CA MET A 1 21.46 -18.62 21.42
C MET A 1 20.52 -17.55 21.96
N THR A 2 20.61 -16.32 21.47
CA THR A 2 19.66 -15.24 21.83
C THR A 2 18.34 -15.50 21.11
N GLN A 3 17.30 -15.85 21.89
CA GLN A 3 15.94 -16.02 21.37
C GLN A 3 15.34 -14.62 21.21
N TRP A 4 15.23 -14.13 19.97
CA TRP A 4 14.66 -12.81 19.70
C TRP A 4 13.14 -12.87 19.90
N ILE A 5 12.64 -12.20 20.94
CA ILE A 5 11.21 -12.18 21.33
C ILE A 5 10.56 -10.84 20.94
N TRP A 6 10.83 -10.33 19.74
CA TRP A 6 10.19 -9.09 19.29
C TRP A 6 8.72 -9.33 18.94
N GLY A 7 7.84 -8.45 19.42
CA GLY A 7 6.43 -8.46 19.08
C GLY A 7 5.61 -9.57 19.72
N ARG A 8 6.15 -10.35 20.67
CA ARG A 8 5.35 -11.33 21.42
C ARG A 8 4.39 -10.64 22.37
N ASN A 9 3.10 -10.86 22.19
CA ASN A 9 2.05 -10.31 23.05
C ASN A 9 1.02 -11.37 23.43
N TYR A 10 0.22 -11.07 24.44
CA TYR A 10 -0.92 -11.91 24.82
C TYR A 10 -1.91 -12.05 23.65
N ASN A 11 -2.32 -13.29 23.39
CA ASN A 11 -3.33 -13.59 22.37
C ASN A 11 -4.73 -13.41 22.97
N PHE A 12 -5.40 -12.30 22.65
CA PHE A 12 -6.77 -12.03 23.14
C PHE A 12 -7.82 -13.05 22.63
N LEU A 13 -7.48 -13.88 21.64
CA LEU A 13 -8.34 -14.96 21.15
C LEU A 13 -8.09 -16.30 21.88
N HIS A 14 -7.11 -16.37 22.77
CA HIS A 14 -6.78 -17.60 23.48
C HIS A 14 -7.99 -18.14 24.26
N LYS A 15 -8.35 -19.40 24.01
CA LYS A 15 -9.53 -20.07 24.61
C LYS A 15 -10.88 -19.37 24.37
N MET A 16 -10.98 -18.51 23.35
CA MET A 16 -12.28 -17.96 22.95
C MET A 16 -13.21 -19.09 22.49
N LYS A 17 -14.46 -19.08 22.99
CA LYS A 17 -15.51 -20.03 22.61
C LYS A 17 -16.31 -19.46 21.44
N ASN A 18 -15.70 -19.45 20.26
CA ASN A 18 -16.38 -19.04 19.03
C ASN A 18 -15.94 -19.95 17.89
N GLU A 19 -16.89 -20.69 17.32
CA GLU A 19 -16.64 -21.65 16.24
C GLU A 19 -16.22 -21.00 14.93
N THR A 20 -16.47 -19.69 14.75
CA THR A 20 -16.02 -18.94 13.57
C THR A 20 -14.53 -18.58 13.61
N VAL A 21 -13.89 -18.66 14.78
CA VAL A 21 -12.47 -18.35 14.93
C VAL A 21 -11.64 -19.59 14.58
N PRO A 22 -10.69 -19.51 13.62
CA PRO A 22 -9.86 -20.65 13.25
C PRO A 22 -9.16 -21.28 14.46
N ALA A 23 -9.15 -22.62 14.54
CA ALA A 23 -8.56 -23.35 15.67
C ALA A 23 -7.07 -23.01 15.92
N ALA A 24 -6.32 -22.74 14.85
CA ALA A 24 -4.94 -22.25 14.94
C ALA A 24 -4.83 -20.94 15.74
N LEU A 25 -5.88 -20.12 15.77
CA LEU A 25 -5.90 -18.87 16.51
C LEU A 25 -6.21 -19.03 18.01
N LEU A 26 -6.79 -20.15 18.40
CA LEU A 26 -7.25 -20.40 19.77
C LEU A 26 -6.21 -21.12 20.65
N LYS A 27 -5.25 -21.82 20.03
CA LYS A 27 -4.33 -22.76 20.69
C LYS A 27 -3.28 -22.12 21.59
N SER A 28 -2.73 -20.97 21.19
CA SER A 28 -1.57 -20.37 21.86
C SER A 28 -1.97 -19.22 22.78
N GLU A 29 -1.35 -19.15 23.96
CA GLU A 29 -1.48 -18.03 24.92
C GLU A 29 -0.91 -16.71 24.40
N THR A 30 0.05 -16.79 23.49
CA THR A 30 0.76 -15.63 22.94
C THR A 30 0.78 -15.66 21.41
N ARG A 31 1.03 -14.48 20.81
CA ARG A 31 1.26 -14.28 19.38
C ARG A 31 2.50 -13.45 19.14
N ASP A 32 3.23 -13.82 18.10
CA ASP A 32 4.37 -13.07 17.60
C ASP A 32 3.92 -12.18 16.44
N TYR A 33 4.10 -10.88 16.59
CA TYR A 33 3.82 -9.89 15.55
C TYR A 33 5.13 -9.43 14.90
N ILE A 34 5.12 -9.34 13.57
CA ILE A 34 6.28 -8.89 12.78
C ILE A 34 5.89 -7.65 11.97
N ASP A 35 6.90 -6.90 11.52
CA ASP A 35 6.70 -5.79 10.60
C ASP A 35 6.06 -6.28 9.29
N ALA A 36 4.94 -5.66 8.91
CA ALA A 36 4.21 -6.01 7.69
C ALA A 36 5.05 -5.80 6.42
N GLY A 37 6.05 -4.92 6.45
CA GLY A 37 6.99 -4.70 5.35
C GLY A 37 7.79 -5.95 4.95
N LEU A 38 7.89 -6.94 5.83
CA LEU A 38 8.48 -8.25 5.53
C LEU A 38 7.60 -9.11 4.60
N LEU A 39 6.27 -8.90 4.64
CA LEU A 39 5.30 -9.57 3.77
C LEU A 39 4.95 -8.70 2.56
N LEU A 40 4.39 -7.52 2.84
CA LEU A 40 3.93 -6.54 1.86
C LEU A 40 4.21 -5.13 2.41
N ASN A 41 5.08 -4.39 1.74
CA ASN A 41 5.46 -3.01 2.11
C ASN A 41 4.36 -1.97 1.76
N SER A 42 3.09 -2.34 1.91
CA SER A 42 1.94 -1.46 1.77
C SER A 42 0.74 -2.04 2.54
N PRO A 43 -0.06 -1.21 3.23
CA PRO A 43 -1.14 -1.66 4.10
C PRO A 43 -2.46 -1.97 3.36
N TYR A 44 -2.42 -2.42 2.09
CA TYR A 44 -3.63 -2.68 1.29
C TYR A 44 -4.65 -3.59 2.00
N PHE A 45 -4.21 -4.69 2.61
CA PHE A 45 -5.11 -5.63 3.30
C PHE A 45 -5.90 -5.01 4.47
N SER A 46 -5.43 -3.89 5.03
CA SER A 46 -6.15 -3.17 6.09
C SER A 46 -7.39 -2.43 5.58
N VAL A 47 -7.50 -2.21 4.26
CA VAL A 47 -8.62 -1.48 3.63
C VAL A 47 -9.45 -2.34 2.67
N LEU A 48 -8.96 -3.52 2.27
CA LEU A 48 -9.65 -4.41 1.33
C LEU A 48 -10.71 -5.34 1.96
N ARG A 49 -11.06 -5.12 3.23
CA ARG A 49 -12.16 -5.84 3.87
C ARG A 49 -13.49 -5.38 3.26
N GLU A 50 -14.36 -6.33 2.94
CA GLU A 50 -15.66 -6.06 2.30
C GLU A 50 -16.51 -5.08 3.13
N GLU A 51 -16.49 -5.19 4.45
CA GLU A 51 -17.27 -4.34 5.35
C GLU A 51 -16.81 -2.87 5.35
N ARG A 52 -15.64 -2.58 4.78
CA ARG A 52 -15.16 -1.20 4.62
C ARG A 52 -15.80 -0.49 3.42
N ASP A 53 -16.40 -1.23 2.48
CA ASP A 53 -17.07 -0.71 1.27
C ASP A 53 -16.26 0.41 0.58
N ILE A 54 -14.98 0.14 0.33
CA ILE A 54 -14.06 1.13 -0.23
C ILE A 54 -14.24 1.22 -1.74
N ASP A 55 -14.55 2.42 -2.24
CA ASP A 55 -14.67 2.68 -3.67
C ASP A 55 -13.36 3.18 -4.32
N LEU A 56 -12.50 3.85 -3.53
CA LEU A 56 -11.25 4.47 -3.99
C LEU A 56 -10.12 4.28 -2.99
N ILE A 57 -8.96 3.85 -3.49
CA ILE A 57 -7.70 3.75 -2.73
C ILE A 57 -6.68 4.67 -3.37
N ILE A 58 -6.09 5.57 -2.57
CA ILE A 58 -4.93 6.38 -2.97
C ILE A 58 -3.69 5.76 -2.33
N SER A 59 -2.94 5.00 -3.14
CA SER A 59 -1.70 4.32 -2.74
C SER A 59 -0.49 5.21 -2.98
N LEU A 60 0.17 5.60 -1.89
CA LEU A 60 1.43 6.34 -1.91
C LEU A 60 2.58 5.36 -1.67
N ASP A 61 3.29 4.99 -2.74
CA ASP A 61 4.36 3.99 -2.65
C ASP A 61 5.72 4.64 -2.42
N PHE A 62 6.45 4.14 -1.43
CA PHE A 62 7.78 4.62 -1.03
C PHE A 62 8.87 3.55 -1.17
N SER A 63 8.64 2.55 -2.04
CA SER A 63 9.58 1.45 -2.23
C SER A 63 10.90 1.94 -2.83
N GLU A 64 12.04 1.58 -2.22
CA GLU A 64 13.39 1.94 -2.70
C GLU A 64 13.72 1.25 -4.05
N GLY A 65 13.09 0.10 -4.31
CA GLY A 65 13.30 -0.77 -5.47
C GLY A 65 12.35 -0.52 -6.64
N ASP A 66 11.60 -1.56 -7.02
CA ASP A 66 10.58 -1.47 -8.06
C ASP A 66 9.36 -0.68 -7.53
N PRO A 67 9.01 0.48 -8.14
CA PRO A 67 7.92 1.34 -7.71
C PRO A 67 6.54 0.71 -7.84
N PHE A 68 6.42 -0.46 -8.49
CA PHE A 68 5.17 -1.19 -8.64
C PHE A 68 5.14 -2.51 -7.86
N MET A 69 6.21 -2.84 -7.13
CA MET A 69 6.32 -4.12 -6.43
C MET A 69 5.15 -4.36 -5.49
N THR A 70 4.75 -3.35 -4.70
CA THR A 70 3.70 -3.47 -3.69
C THR A 70 2.33 -3.70 -4.34
N VAL A 71 1.96 -2.90 -5.34
CA VAL A 71 0.67 -3.01 -6.03
C VAL A 71 0.58 -4.32 -6.84
N ASN A 72 1.67 -4.76 -7.48
CA ASN A 72 1.73 -6.04 -8.19
C ASN A 72 1.61 -7.23 -7.22
N LYS A 73 2.33 -7.21 -6.08
CA LYS A 73 2.21 -8.25 -5.05
C LYS A 73 0.81 -8.29 -4.46
N THR A 74 0.21 -7.12 -4.24
CA THR A 74 -1.17 -7.01 -3.72
C THR A 74 -2.15 -7.66 -4.69
N GLN A 75 -2.08 -7.34 -5.99
CA GLN A 75 -2.93 -7.97 -6.99
C GLN A 75 -2.84 -9.49 -6.96
N LYS A 76 -1.62 -10.05 -6.99
CA LYS A 76 -1.41 -11.51 -6.95
C LYS A 76 -2.00 -12.15 -5.69
N LEU A 77 -1.74 -11.57 -4.52
CA LEU A 77 -2.28 -12.10 -3.28
C LEU A 77 -3.81 -11.96 -3.21
N CYS A 78 -4.38 -10.89 -3.78
CA CYS A 78 -5.83 -10.73 -3.86
C CYS A 78 -6.47 -11.78 -4.79
N GLU A 79 -5.82 -12.09 -5.92
CA GLU A 79 -6.23 -13.17 -6.81
C GLU A 79 -6.20 -14.53 -6.10
N GLU A 80 -5.11 -14.85 -5.40
CA GLU A 80 -4.98 -16.09 -4.60
C GLU A 80 -6.04 -16.22 -3.50
N LEU A 81 -6.40 -15.09 -2.88
CA LEU A 81 -7.36 -15.03 -1.76
C LEU A 81 -8.80 -14.76 -2.21
N ASN A 82 -9.06 -14.65 -3.52
CA ASN A 82 -10.37 -14.27 -4.09
C ASN A 82 -10.92 -12.94 -3.53
N ILE A 83 -10.05 -11.97 -3.27
CA ILE A 83 -10.40 -10.61 -2.85
C ILE A 83 -10.50 -9.73 -4.10
N PRO A 84 -11.60 -8.99 -4.32
CA PRO A 84 -11.71 -8.08 -5.46
C PRO A 84 -10.63 -6.99 -5.44
N PHE A 85 -9.80 -6.95 -6.49
CA PHE A 85 -8.75 -5.96 -6.70
C PHE A 85 -8.59 -5.69 -8.20
N PRO A 86 -8.27 -4.45 -8.63
CA PRO A 86 -8.10 -4.16 -10.05
C PRO A 86 -6.85 -4.84 -10.62
N GLU A 87 -6.91 -5.19 -11.91
CA GLU A 87 -5.76 -5.68 -12.65
C GLU A 87 -4.72 -4.56 -12.85
N VAL A 88 -3.45 -4.89 -12.66
CA VAL A 88 -2.31 -3.96 -12.71
C VAL A 88 -1.56 -4.17 -14.02
N ILE A 89 -2.06 -3.57 -15.09
CA ILE A 89 -1.44 -3.62 -16.42
C ILE A 89 -0.51 -2.42 -16.60
N LEU A 90 0.80 -2.66 -16.58
CA LEU A 90 1.83 -1.65 -16.79
C LEU A 90 2.39 -1.75 -18.20
N ARG A 91 2.22 -0.68 -19.00
CA ARG A 91 2.84 -0.58 -20.34
C ARG A 91 4.28 -0.03 -20.30
N GLU A 92 4.69 0.52 -19.16
CA GLU A 92 5.94 1.26 -19.02
C GLU A 92 6.97 0.48 -18.22
N LYS A 93 8.26 0.69 -18.52
CA LYS A 93 9.36 0.07 -17.77
C LYS A 93 9.47 0.74 -16.40
N ALA A 94 9.66 -0.05 -15.35
CA ALA A 94 9.84 0.38 -13.95
C ALA A 94 10.96 1.42 -13.72
N LYS A 95 11.85 1.64 -14.70
CA LYS A 95 12.98 2.57 -14.58
C LYS A 95 12.56 4.03 -14.51
N ASN A 96 11.44 4.40 -15.15
CA ASN A 96 10.99 5.78 -15.28
C ASN A 96 9.48 5.88 -15.02
N PRO A 97 9.02 5.68 -13.77
CA PRO A 97 7.60 5.79 -13.49
C PRO A 97 7.14 7.25 -13.67
N LYS A 98 5.96 7.43 -14.26
CA LYS A 98 5.08 8.60 -14.09
C LYS A 98 4.64 8.78 -12.64
N ASP A 99 4.01 9.92 -12.38
CA ASP A 99 3.55 10.35 -11.06
C ASP A 99 2.14 9.85 -10.70
N PHE A 100 1.39 9.32 -11.67
CA PHE A 100 -0.02 8.98 -11.48
C PHE A 100 -0.46 7.81 -12.36
N TYR A 101 -0.96 6.76 -11.72
CA TYR A 101 -1.56 5.59 -12.37
C TYR A 101 -2.92 5.30 -11.79
N VAL A 102 -3.85 4.86 -12.64
CA VAL A 102 -5.20 4.49 -12.23
C VAL A 102 -5.48 3.07 -12.70
N PHE A 103 -5.82 2.20 -11.76
CA PHE A 103 -6.23 0.83 -12.02
C PHE A 103 -7.70 0.67 -11.65
N LYS A 104 -8.49 0.11 -12.56
CA LYS A 104 -9.93 -0.10 -12.39
C LYS A 104 -10.23 -1.58 -12.59
N GLY A 105 -11.15 -2.11 -11.78
CA GLY A 105 -11.55 -3.50 -11.80
C GLY A 105 -13.06 -3.63 -11.68
N LYS A 106 -13.60 -4.78 -12.09
CA LYS A 106 -15.01 -5.08 -11.88
C LYS A 106 -15.23 -5.42 -10.40
N ASN A 107 -16.22 -4.78 -9.77
CA ASN A 107 -16.55 -5.00 -8.35
C ASN A 107 -15.36 -4.80 -7.39
N ALA A 108 -14.40 -3.95 -7.75
CA ALA A 108 -13.23 -3.64 -6.94
C ALA A 108 -13.07 -2.12 -6.80
N ALA A 109 -12.39 -1.68 -5.74
CA ALA A 109 -12.02 -0.29 -5.57
C ALA A 109 -11.16 0.19 -6.75
N THR A 110 -11.36 1.44 -7.18
CA THR A 110 -10.38 2.10 -8.05
C THR A 110 -9.10 2.34 -7.25
N VAL A 111 -7.94 1.99 -7.80
CA VAL A 111 -6.65 2.21 -7.16
C VAL A 111 -5.89 3.29 -7.92
N ILE A 112 -5.63 4.40 -7.26
CA ILE A 112 -4.69 5.42 -7.71
C ILE A 112 -3.33 5.08 -7.09
N HIS A 113 -2.33 4.79 -7.91
CA HIS A 113 -0.98 4.49 -7.45
C HIS A 113 -0.03 5.63 -7.79
N MET A 114 0.70 6.13 -6.79
CA MET A 114 1.62 7.24 -6.91
C MET A 114 2.95 6.87 -6.30
N SER A 115 3.96 6.65 -7.14
CA SER A 115 5.33 6.38 -6.70
C SER A 115 5.96 7.65 -6.15
N LEU A 116 6.61 7.56 -4.99
CA LEU A 116 7.27 8.67 -4.32
C LEU A 116 8.31 9.35 -5.21
N PHE A 117 9.11 8.57 -5.94
CA PHE A 117 10.09 9.09 -6.90
C PHE A 117 9.64 8.76 -8.31
N ASN A 118 9.48 9.79 -9.13
CA ASN A 118 9.02 9.67 -10.50
C ASN A 118 9.68 10.70 -11.41
N VAL A 119 9.41 10.60 -12.71
CA VAL A 119 10.00 11.50 -13.71
C VAL A 119 9.51 12.94 -13.59
N VAL A 120 8.33 13.16 -13.00
CA VAL A 120 7.71 14.50 -12.91
C VAL A 120 8.25 15.27 -11.72
N ASN A 121 8.34 14.65 -10.54
CA ASN A 121 8.72 15.34 -9.32
C ASN A 121 10.24 15.43 -9.08
N CYS A 122 11.01 14.43 -9.53
CA CYS A 122 12.45 14.34 -9.28
C CYS A 122 13.26 13.90 -10.50
N GLY A 123 12.67 13.92 -11.70
CA GLY A 123 13.36 13.62 -12.96
C GLY A 123 13.92 12.20 -13.05
N GLY A 124 13.42 11.26 -12.23
CA GLY A 124 13.95 9.89 -12.15
C GLY A 124 15.37 9.76 -11.54
N LYS A 125 15.94 10.84 -10.99
CA LYS A 125 17.33 10.87 -10.49
C LYS A 125 17.45 10.65 -8.98
N PHE A 126 16.41 10.94 -8.23
CA PHE A 126 16.45 10.84 -6.79
C PHE A 126 16.01 9.44 -6.34
N ARG A 127 16.97 8.64 -5.88
CA ARG A 127 16.72 7.42 -5.12
C ARG A 127 17.34 7.60 -3.75
N LEU A 128 16.56 7.39 -2.69
CA LEU A 128 17.07 7.42 -1.33
C LEU A 128 18.04 6.23 -1.19
N SER A 129 19.33 6.45 -1.37
CA SER A 129 20.31 5.37 -1.24
C SER A 129 20.39 4.95 0.24
N ASN A 130 19.93 3.74 0.51
CA ASN A 130 19.91 3.03 1.78
C ASN A 130 18.90 3.58 2.79
N SER A 131 17.84 2.81 3.01
CA SER A 131 16.80 2.87 4.05
C SER A 131 17.25 3.17 5.52
N ILE A 132 18.54 3.45 5.81
CA ILE A 132 19.09 3.60 7.17
C ILE A 132 19.92 4.89 7.39
N LYS A 133 20.04 5.81 6.42
CA LYS A 133 20.76 7.10 6.64
C LYS A 133 19.91 8.36 6.48
N LEU A 134 18.66 8.33 6.97
CA LEU A 134 17.91 9.56 7.29
C LEU A 134 18.32 10.15 8.66
N LYS A 135 19.54 9.87 9.14
CA LYS A 135 20.05 10.49 10.36
C LYS A 135 20.44 11.96 10.06
N HIS A 136 19.60 12.88 10.54
CA HIS A 136 19.95 14.27 10.90
C HIS A 136 20.27 15.30 9.81
N CYS A 137 20.02 15.04 8.51
CA CYS A 137 20.17 16.09 7.50
C CYS A 137 18.83 16.80 7.22
N ARG A 138 18.61 17.96 7.85
CA ARG A 138 17.39 18.79 7.63
C ARG A 138 17.11 19.01 6.15
N LYS A 139 18.13 19.32 5.36
CA LYS A 139 18.01 19.51 3.90
C LYS A 139 17.39 18.29 3.21
N LYS A 140 17.89 17.07 3.48
CA LYS A 140 17.34 15.85 2.88
C LYS A 140 15.89 15.58 3.28
N ILE A 141 15.52 15.90 4.51
CA ILE A 141 14.13 15.79 4.99
C ILE A 141 13.25 16.79 4.24
N THR A 142 13.67 18.05 4.16
CA THR A 142 12.93 19.09 3.43
C THR A 142 12.79 18.75 1.95
N ASP A 143 13.85 18.29 1.29
CA ASP A 143 13.81 17.86 -0.11
C ASP A 143 12.85 16.68 -0.30
N LEU A 144 12.85 15.70 0.61
CA LEU A 144 11.91 14.57 0.56
C LEU A 144 10.45 15.01 0.76
N MET A 145 10.21 15.93 1.69
CA MET A 145 8.88 16.50 1.92
C MET A 145 8.38 17.29 0.71
N ASP A 146 9.25 18.04 0.04
CA ASP A 146 8.91 18.77 -1.20
C ASP A 146 8.56 17.80 -2.34
N ILE A 147 9.34 16.73 -2.52
CA ILE A 147 9.05 15.67 -3.50
C ILE A 147 7.69 15.00 -3.22
N ALA A 148 7.44 14.63 -1.96
CA ALA A 148 6.17 14.01 -1.56
C ALA A 148 4.98 14.98 -1.73
N GLY A 149 5.16 16.25 -1.37
CA GLY A 149 4.15 17.29 -1.57
C GLY A 149 3.81 17.49 -3.05
N LYS A 150 4.84 17.52 -3.91
CA LYS A 150 4.70 17.63 -5.37
C LYS A 150 3.89 16.51 -5.98
N ASN A 151 3.96 15.29 -5.46
CA ASN A 151 3.11 14.20 -5.95
C ASN A 151 1.63 14.56 -5.86
N ILE A 152 1.20 15.09 -4.71
CA ILE A 152 -0.20 15.49 -4.49
C ILE A 152 -0.53 16.77 -5.25
N SER A 153 0.29 17.82 -5.13
CA SER A 153 -0.03 19.12 -5.74
C SER A 153 -0.08 19.06 -7.27
N ASN A 154 0.86 18.35 -7.90
CA ASN A 154 0.92 18.24 -9.36
C ASN A 154 -0.24 17.41 -9.93
N ASN A 155 -0.82 16.51 -9.14
CA ASN A 155 -1.90 15.63 -9.58
C ASN A 155 -3.26 16.00 -8.98
N ARG A 156 -3.40 17.18 -8.37
CA ARG A 156 -4.63 17.62 -7.69
C ARG A 156 -5.86 17.50 -8.59
N GLU A 157 -5.78 17.96 -9.83
CA GLU A 157 -6.91 17.93 -10.78
C GLU A 157 -7.28 16.49 -11.15
N LYS A 158 -6.29 15.63 -11.45
CA LYS A 158 -6.52 14.21 -11.75
C LYS A 158 -7.11 13.45 -10.56
N LEU A 159 -6.65 13.76 -9.35
CA LEU A 159 -7.20 13.20 -8.10
C LEU A 159 -8.67 13.56 -7.96
N LEU A 160 -9.03 14.84 -8.12
CA LEU A 160 -10.41 15.31 -8.06
C LEU A 160 -11.27 14.66 -9.15
N GLU A 161 -10.75 14.52 -10.37
CA GLU A 161 -11.43 13.85 -11.48
C GLU A 161 -11.76 12.39 -11.13
N GLN A 162 -10.79 11.63 -10.59
CA GLN A 162 -11.05 10.22 -10.22
C GLN A 162 -11.98 10.10 -9.01
N ILE A 163 -11.89 11.00 -8.02
CA ILE A 163 -12.85 11.05 -6.90
C ILE A 163 -14.26 11.29 -7.42
N GLN A 164 -14.43 12.26 -8.31
CA GLN A 164 -15.74 12.57 -8.90
C GLN A 164 -16.27 11.39 -9.72
N ALA A 165 -15.43 10.77 -10.54
CA ALA A 165 -15.81 9.59 -11.32
C ALA A 165 -16.30 8.42 -10.44
N VAL A 166 -15.65 8.19 -9.29
CA VAL A 166 -16.07 7.15 -8.34
C VAL A 166 -17.39 7.51 -7.64
N ILE A 167 -17.58 8.78 -7.27
CA ILE A 167 -18.86 9.27 -6.71
C ILE A 167 -20.01 9.03 -7.69
N ASP A 168 -19.82 9.37 -8.96
CA ASP A 168 -20.86 9.23 -9.98
C ASP A 168 -21.16 7.76 -10.27
N GLN A 169 -20.13 6.89 -10.32
CA GLN A 169 -20.33 5.44 -10.41
C GLN A 169 -21.16 4.87 -9.26
N LYS A 170 -20.93 5.35 -8.02
CA LYS A 170 -21.68 4.88 -6.84
C LYS A 170 -23.14 5.35 -6.85
N ARG A 171 -23.43 6.53 -7.41
CA ARG A 171 -24.81 7.04 -7.56
C ARG A 171 -25.64 6.25 -8.58
N HIS A 172 -24.99 5.55 -9.51
CA HIS A 172 -25.63 4.77 -10.57
C HIS A 172 -25.68 3.27 -10.27
N LYS A 173 -25.16 2.82 -9.13
CA LYS A 173 -25.38 1.46 -8.60
C LYS A 173 -26.65 1.41 -7.78
#